data_AF-A0A150G0Z9-F1
#
_entry.id   AF-A0A150G0Z9-F1
#
_cell.length_a   1.000
_cell.length_b   1.000
_cell.length_c   1.000
_cell.angle_alpha   90.00
_cell.angle_beta   90.00
_cell.angle_gamma   90.00
#
_symmetry.space_group_name_H-M   'P 1'
#
loop_
_entity.id
_entity.type
_entity.pdbx_description
1 polymer ?
#
loop_
_entity_poly.entity_id
_entity_poly.type
_entity_poly.pdbx_seq_one_letter_code
_entity_poly.pdbx_strand_id
1 'polypeptide(L)'
;MGHSRSILELDQNGDGVINADELVNMLDGVVKAREERRYMIFIIAALCVFCLLTVGAVVGLTYAVVDALKDTHVTGDTMYVKGSTVEVVRTGSAEFAVVNGVLVNRQAQANTTSSATATTASNTTATTSALPSSVMRTASAEFAVVNGVLVNRQAQANTTSSATATTASNTTATTSALPSSVMRTASYMGTPQPFTSRVDVRALMELKYLYIKGTGSVELALMVTGVARVPMEGSVLGTVVRILTSAGTITLDDTVVMFSTDTADVFAEAGFKVSRNRRVLLGFYDILGFFNFIEVWYRP
;
A
#
# COMPACT_ATOMS: atom_id res chain seq x y z
N MET A 1 3.17 53.38 39.35
CA MET A 1 4.63 53.15 39.54
C MET A 1 5.25 52.60 38.25
N GLY A 2 5.22 53.35 37.15
CA GLY A 2 5.75 52.91 35.85
C GLY A 2 6.71 53.89 35.16
N HIS A 3 6.86 55.11 35.70
CA HIS A 3 7.63 56.19 35.06
C HIS A 3 9.09 56.30 35.56
N SER A 4 9.42 55.63 36.67
CA SER A 4 10.74 55.76 37.32
C SER A 4 11.79 54.76 36.82
N ARG A 5 11.41 53.82 35.94
CA ARG A 5 12.34 52.81 35.39
C ARG A 5 12.96 53.24 34.06
N SER A 6 12.26 54.04 33.27
CA SER A 6 12.77 54.51 31.97
C SER A 6 13.93 55.50 32.09
N ILE A 7 13.94 56.34 33.12
CA ILE A 7 15.00 57.34 33.36
C ILE A 7 16.33 56.74 33.83
N LEU A 8 16.31 55.53 34.41
CA LEU A 8 17.52 54.81 34.82
C LEU A 8 18.18 54.03 33.66
N GLU A 9 17.45 53.80 32.57
CA GLU A 9 17.97 53.17 31.36
C GLU A 9 18.54 54.19 30.35
N LEU A 10 18.23 55.48 30.56
CA LEU A 10 18.61 56.63 29.74
C LEU A 10 19.93 57.28 30.17
N ASP A 11 20.32 57.09 31.42
CA ASP A 11 21.50 57.66 32.06
C ASP A 11 22.63 56.61 32.04
N GLN A 12 23.54 56.74 31.08
CA GLN A 12 24.52 55.69 30.77
C GLN A 12 25.78 55.83 31.64
N ASN A 13 26.04 57.02 32.16
CA ASN A 13 27.14 57.30 33.08
C ASN A 13 26.72 57.35 34.57
N GLY A 14 25.41 57.34 34.86
CA GLY A 14 24.83 57.27 36.21
C GLY A 14 24.83 58.61 36.96
N ASP A 15 24.92 59.74 36.25
CA ASP A 15 25.05 61.08 36.85
C ASP A 15 23.71 61.78 37.15
N GLY A 16 22.59 61.17 36.77
CA GLY A 16 21.24 61.66 37.01
C GLY A 16 20.79 62.80 36.09
N VAL A 17 21.58 63.17 35.07
CA VAL A 17 21.31 64.26 34.13
C VAL A 17 21.58 63.81 32.69
N ILE A 18 20.55 63.82 31.85
CA ILE A 18 20.69 63.40 30.44
C ILE A 18 21.50 64.45 29.66
N ASN A 19 22.71 64.08 29.25
CA ASN A 19 23.60 64.96 28.49
C ASN A 19 23.36 64.85 26.97
N ALA A 20 23.77 65.88 26.20
CA ALA A 20 23.61 65.89 24.75
C ALA A 20 24.33 64.72 24.06
N ASP A 21 25.43 64.27 24.64
CA ASP A 21 26.29 63.21 24.10
C ASP A 21 25.62 61.82 24.23
N GLU A 22 24.88 61.61 25.32
CA GLU A 22 24.07 60.40 25.55
C GLU A 22 22.86 60.37 24.61
N LEU A 23 22.22 61.53 24.38
CA LEU A 23 21.15 61.68 23.40
C LEU A 23 21.63 61.37 21.97
N VAL A 24 22.85 61.77 21.60
CA VAL A 24 23.45 61.46 20.29
C VAL A 24 23.76 59.97 20.17
N ASN A 25 24.33 59.34 21.21
CA ASN A 25 24.55 57.89 21.20
C ASN A 25 23.24 57.09 21.13
N MET A 26 22.16 57.58 21.76
CA MET A 26 20.84 56.98 21.59
C MET A 26 20.29 57.18 20.18
N LEU A 27 20.47 58.36 19.59
CA LEU A 27 20.03 58.62 18.21
C LEU A 27 20.77 57.71 17.22
N ASP A 28 22.08 57.55 17.41
CA ASP A 28 22.93 56.70 16.59
C ASP A 28 22.55 55.21 16.79
N GLY A 29 22.22 54.82 18.02
CA GLY A 29 21.65 53.50 18.33
C GLY A 29 20.28 53.25 17.67
N VAL A 30 19.39 54.25 17.63
CA VAL A 30 18.07 54.14 16.98
C VAL A 30 18.19 54.11 15.45
N VAL A 31 19.11 54.88 14.88
CA VAL A 31 19.41 54.86 13.44
C VAL A 31 20.00 53.52 13.05
N LYS A 32 20.97 53.01 13.82
CA LYS A 32 21.61 51.70 13.59
C LYS A 32 20.63 50.54 13.76
N ALA A 33 19.76 50.58 14.77
CA ALA A 33 18.70 49.58 14.96
C ALA A 33 17.65 49.58 13.83
N ARG A 34 17.48 50.71 13.13
CA ARG A 34 16.60 50.81 11.95
C ARG A 34 17.25 50.22 10.70
N GLU A 35 18.57 50.34 10.57
CA GLU A 35 19.33 49.79 9.46
C GLU A 35 19.47 48.25 9.57
N GLU A 36 19.73 47.73 10.76
CA GLU A 36 19.83 46.29 11.02
C GLU A 36 18.53 45.52 10.71
N ARG A 37 17.36 46.15 10.90
CA ARG A 37 16.07 45.53 10.56
C ARG A 37 15.90 45.24 9.07
N ARG A 38 16.48 46.06 8.19
CA ARG A 38 16.39 45.86 6.73
C ARG A 38 17.24 44.67 6.29
N TYR A 39 18.44 44.55 6.83
CA TYR A 39 19.31 43.41 6.57
C TYR A 39 18.76 42.11 7.17
N MET A 40 18.18 42.15 8.37
CA MET A 40 17.55 40.98 8.97
C MET A 40 16.41 40.41 8.11
N ILE A 41 15.54 41.27 7.58
CA ILE A 41 14.44 40.83 6.69
C ILE A 41 14.99 40.25 5.39
N PHE A 42 16.05 40.84 4.83
CA PHE A 42 16.68 40.33 3.62
C PHE A 42 17.30 38.95 3.84
N ILE A 43 17.96 38.73 4.97
CA ILE A 43 18.54 37.43 5.35
C ILE A 43 17.45 36.38 5.55
N ILE A 44 16.36 36.72 6.24
CA ILE A 44 15.22 35.80 6.44
C ILE A 44 14.58 35.43 5.10
N ALA A 45 14.39 36.40 4.21
CA ALA A 45 13.87 36.15 2.87
C ALA A 45 14.80 35.24 2.05
N ALA A 46 16.11 35.50 2.08
CA ALA A 46 17.11 34.66 1.42
C ALA A 46 17.12 33.23 1.97
N LEU A 47 17.01 33.06 3.29
CA LEU A 47 16.94 31.75 3.93
C LEU A 47 15.66 31.00 3.57
N CYS A 48 14.51 31.70 3.51
CA CYS A 48 13.25 31.10 3.06
C CYS A 48 13.33 30.63 1.60
N VAL A 49 13.89 31.44 0.71
CA VAL A 49 14.10 31.07 -0.70
C VAL A 49 15.04 29.87 -0.80
N PHE A 50 16.13 29.86 -0.03
CA PHE A 50 17.04 28.72 0.01
C PHE A 50 16.34 27.45 0.50
N CYS A 51 15.54 27.53 1.56
CA CYS A 51 14.75 26.39 2.05
C CYS A 51 13.80 25.87 0.97
N LEU A 52 13.06 26.74 0.27
CA LEU A 52 12.17 26.33 -0.82
C LEU A 52 12.93 25.67 -1.98
N LEU A 53 14.10 26.18 -2.33
CA LEU A 53 14.96 25.57 -3.34
C LEU A 53 15.46 24.18 -2.91
N THR A 54 15.85 24.00 -1.65
CA THR A 54 16.29 22.68 -1.15
C THR A 54 15.17 21.64 -1.18
N VAL A 55 13.94 22.01 -0.79
CA VAL A 55 12.78 21.12 -0.87
C VAL A 55 12.45 20.78 -2.33
N GLY A 56 12.45 21.78 -3.21
CA GLY A 56 12.25 21.57 -4.65
C GLY A 56 13.30 20.65 -5.27
N ALA A 57 14.56 20.78 -4.86
CA ALA A 57 15.65 19.93 -5.33
C ALA A 57 15.47 18.47 -4.88
N VAL A 58 15.12 18.22 -3.62
CA VAL A 58 14.89 16.86 -3.10
C VAL A 58 13.71 16.18 -3.81
N VAL A 59 12.59 16.89 -3.96
CA VAL A 59 11.41 16.37 -4.67
C VAL A 59 11.70 16.15 -6.15
N GLY A 60 12.36 17.10 -6.80
CA GLY A 60 12.75 17.01 -8.22
C GLY A 60 13.70 15.85 -8.50
N LEU A 61 14.70 15.65 -7.63
CA LEU A 61 15.62 14.51 -7.74
C LEU A 61 14.87 13.19 -7.56
N THR A 62 13.95 13.10 -6.60
CA THR A 62 13.13 11.91 -6.39
C THR A 62 12.29 11.57 -7.62
N TYR A 63 11.64 12.56 -8.23
CA TYR A 63 10.87 12.37 -9.46
C TYR A 63 11.75 11.98 -10.65
N ALA A 64 12.92 12.61 -10.79
CA ALA A 64 13.87 12.28 -11.85
C ALA A 64 14.38 10.85 -11.72
N VAL A 65 14.65 10.38 -10.49
CA VAL A 65 15.04 8.98 -10.23
C VAL A 65 13.91 8.02 -10.56
N VAL A 66 12.67 8.32 -10.16
CA VAL A 66 11.51 7.49 -10.49
C VAL A 66 11.33 7.40 -12.00
N ASP A 67 11.43 8.51 -12.71
CA ASP A 67 11.34 8.49 -14.16
C ASP A 67 12.52 7.73 -14.78
N ALA A 68 13.75 7.90 -14.27
CA ALA A 68 14.94 7.19 -14.71
C ALA A 68 14.88 5.67 -14.46
N LEU A 69 14.21 5.21 -13.40
CA LEU A 69 14.02 3.80 -13.07
C LEU A 69 12.84 3.14 -13.80
N LYS A 70 11.99 3.91 -14.48
CA LYS A 70 10.93 3.33 -15.32
C LYS A 70 11.54 2.80 -16.61
N ASP A 71 11.53 1.48 -16.77
CA ASP A 71 12.01 0.78 -17.98
C ASP A 71 10.97 0.75 -19.11
N THR A 72 9.74 1.16 -18.80
CA THR A 72 8.59 1.01 -19.70
C THR A 72 7.65 2.20 -19.56
N HIS A 73 7.12 2.70 -20.68
CA HIS A 73 6.11 3.74 -20.71
C HIS A 73 4.90 3.28 -21.51
N VAL A 74 3.70 3.68 -21.10
CA VAL A 74 2.46 3.30 -21.78
C VAL A 74 1.99 4.49 -22.59
N THR A 75 1.84 4.31 -23.90
CA THR A 75 1.29 5.33 -24.79
C THR A 75 0.01 4.75 -25.42
N GLY A 76 -1.15 5.32 -25.06
CA GLY A 76 -2.44 4.71 -25.38
C GLY A 76 -2.67 3.42 -24.59
N ASP A 77 -2.93 2.31 -25.31
CA ASP A 77 -3.15 0.97 -24.73
C ASP A 77 -1.90 0.07 -24.83
N THR A 78 -0.81 0.56 -25.43
CA THR A 78 0.40 -0.23 -25.73
C THR A 78 1.57 0.19 -24.84
N MET A 79 2.27 -0.80 -24.28
CA MET A 79 3.44 -0.61 -23.42
C MET A 79 4.73 -0.64 -24.24
N TYR A 80 5.50 0.44 -24.20
CA TYR A 80 6.74 0.62 -24.97
C TYR A 80 7.98 0.63 -24.06
N VAL A 81 9.10 0.16 -24.60
CA VAL A 81 10.41 0.23 -23.95
C VAL A 81 10.85 1.70 -23.86
N LYS A 82 11.49 2.08 -22.76
CA LYS A 82 11.96 3.46 -22.55
C LYS A 82 12.85 3.94 -23.70
N GLY A 83 12.52 5.11 -24.27
CA GLY A 83 13.28 5.74 -25.36
C GLY A 83 12.92 5.26 -26.78
N SER A 84 11.97 4.33 -26.92
CA SER A 84 11.50 3.85 -28.22
C SER A 84 10.00 4.01 -28.36
N THR A 85 9.54 4.63 -29.45
CA THR A 85 8.11 4.74 -29.80
C THR A 85 7.62 3.57 -30.66
N VAL A 86 8.52 2.63 -30.97
CA VAL A 86 8.28 1.53 -31.92
C VAL A 86 8.40 0.18 -31.23
N GLU A 87 9.24 0.09 -30.19
CA GLU A 87 9.51 -1.16 -29.51
C GLU A 87 8.55 -1.40 -28.34
N VAL A 88 7.64 -2.36 -28.55
CA VAL A 88 6.66 -2.80 -27.55
C VAL A 88 7.32 -3.77 -26.57
N VAL A 89 7.01 -3.61 -25.28
CA VAL A 89 7.49 -4.49 -24.20
C VAL A 89 6.98 -5.90 -24.43
N ARG A 90 7.91 -6.84 -24.62
CA ARG A 90 7.59 -8.23 -24.90
C ARG A 90 7.30 -8.94 -23.57
N THR A 91 6.03 -9.11 -23.22
CA THR A 91 5.65 -10.06 -22.17
C THR A 91 6.04 -11.46 -22.65
N GLY A 92 6.74 -12.23 -21.81
CA GLY A 92 7.63 -13.35 -22.16
C GLY A 92 7.11 -14.55 -22.98
N SER A 93 5.98 -14.46 -23.69
CA SER A 93 5.55 -15.46 -24.67
C SER A 93 5.62 -14.88 -26.08
N ALA A 94 6.77 -15.05 -26.74
CA ALA A 94 6.96 -14.64 -28.14
C ALA A 94 6.08 -15.44 -29.15
N GLU A 95 5.38 -16.47 -28.67
CA GLU A 95 4.60 -17.38 -29.50
C GLU A 95 3.20 -16.88 -29.85
N PHE A 96 2.59 -16.00 -29.06
CA PHE A 96 1.19 -15.63 -29.25
C PHE A 96 1.03 -14.14 -29.64
N ALA A 97 0.20 -13.87 -30.63
CA ALA A 97 -0.19 -12.54 -31.08
C ALA A 97 -1.71 -12.43 -31.06
N VAL A 98 -2.26 -11.25 -30.75
CA VAL A 98 -3.70 -11.00 -30.84
C VAL A 98 -3.98 -10.37 -32.20
N VAL A 99 -4.65 -11.09 -33.09
CA VAL A 99 -5.09 -10.59 -34.40
C VAL A 99 -6.61 -10.55 -34.40
N ASN A 100 -7.19 -9.36 -34.59
CA ASN A 100 -8.65 -9.15 -34.57
C ASN A 100 -9.34 -9.64 -33.28
N GLY A 101 -8.69 -9.48 -32.12
CA GLY A 101 -9.23 -9.88 -30.82
C GLY A 101 -9.10 -11.38 -30.50
N VAL A 102 -8.45 -12.17 -31.37
CA VAL A 102 -8.22 -13.61 -31.16
C VAL A 102 -6.72 -13.86 -30.95
N LEU A 103 -6.39 -14.61 -29.89
CA LEU A 103 -5.03 -15.09 -29.61
C LEU A 103 -4.64 -16.17 -30.62
N VAL A 104 -3.63 -15.89 -31.45
CA VAL A 104 -3.08 -16.81 -32.44
C VAL A 104 -1.61 -17.11 -32.14
N ASN A 105 -1.16 -18.35 -32.37
CA ASN A 105 0.27 -18.65 -32.36
C ASN A 105 0.91 -18.11 -33.66
N ARG A 106 1.99 -17.32 -33.55
CA ARG A 106 2.69 -16.72 -34.69
C ARG A 106 3.19 -17.76 -35.70
N GLN A 107 3.52 -18.99 -35.25
CA GLN A 107 3.91 -20.09 -36.14
C GLN A 107 2.73 -20.59 -36.99
N ALA A 108 1.51 -20.59 -36.44
CA ALA A 108 0.31 -20.99 -37.18
C ALA A 108 -0.03 -19.98 -38.30
N GLN A 109 0.24 -18.69 -38.07
CA GLN A 109 0.04 -17.62 -39.06
C GLN A 109 1.11 -17.64 -40.18
N ALA A 110 2.36 -17.98 -39.85
CA ALA A 110 3.41 -18.19 -40.85
C ALA A 110 3.07 -19.36 -41.78
N ASN A 111 2.56 -20.48 -41.25
CA ASN A 111 2.18 -21.64 -42.06
C ASN A 111 0.92 -21.42 -42.92
N THR A 112 -0.04 -20.60 -42.49
CA THR A 112 -1.24 -20.32 -43.30
C THR A 112 -0.92 -19.42 -44.50
N THR A 113 0.05 -18.52 -44.37
CA THR A 113 0.45 -17.61 -45.47
C THR A 113 1.28 -18.35 -46.55
N SER A 114 2.00 -19.42 -46.19
CA SER A 114 2.74 -20.26 -47.14
C SER A 114 1.88 -21.33 -47.84
N SER A 115 0.64 -21.55 -47.41
CA SER A 115 -0.26 -22.57 -47.97
C SER A 115 -1.27 -22.03 -49.01
N ALA A 116 -1.23 -20.74 -49.33
CA ALA A 116 -2.10 -20.13 -50.35
C ALA A 116 -1.60 -20.32 -51.79
N THR A 117 -0.45 -20.98 -52.00
CA THR A 117 0.12 -21.25 -53.33
C THR A 117 0.41 -22.75 -53.50
N ALA A 118 -0.63 -23.58 -53.42
CA ALA A 118 -0.57 -24.95 -53.92
C ALA A 118 -1.97 -25.40 -54.36
N THR A 119 -2.35 -24.96 -55.55
CA THR A 119 -3.28 -25.66 -56.42
C THR A 119 -2.85 -27.13 -56.52
N THR A 120 -3.73 -28.11 -56.26
CA THR A 120 -3.93 -29.35 -57.05
C THR A 120 -4.82 -30.37 -56.30
N ALA A 121 -6.01 -30.59 -56.90
CA ALA A 121 -6.82 -31.81 -56.96
C ALA A 121 -6.84 -32.80 -55.77
N SER A 122 -8.01 -32.91 -55.14
CA SER A 122 -8.55 -34.21 -54.74
C SER A 122 -10.07 -34.19 -54.82
N ASN A 123 -10.55 -34.89 -55.84
CA ASN A 123 -11.94 -35.08 -56.20
C ASN A 123 -12.58 -36.03 -55.17
N THR A 124 -13.49 -35.56 -54.32
CA THR A 124 -14.45 -36.44 -53.65
C THR A 124 -15.79 -35.74 -53.56
N THR A 125 -16.68 -36.17 -54.45
CA THR A 125 -18.09 -35.83 -54.52
C THR A 125 -18.78 -36.10 -53.18
N ALA A 126 -19.17 -35.03 -52.49
CA ALA A 126 -20.27 -35.05 -51.54
C ALA A 126 -21.10 -33.77 -51.76
N THR A 127 -22.10 -33.91 -52.62
CA THR A 127 -23.18 -32.95 -52.83
C THR A 127 -24.02 -32.84 -51.58
N THR A 128 -23.84 -31.80 -50.77
CA THR A 128 -24.92 -31.08 -50.08
C THR A 128 -24.45 -29.67 -49.76
N SER A 129 -25.13 -28.69 -50.35
CA SER A 129 -24.96 -27.28 -49.99
C SER A 129 -25.50 -27.03 -48.59
N ALA A 130 -24.65 -26.61 -47.67
CA ALA A 130 -25.05 -25.92 -46.45
C ALA A 130 -23.88 -25.04 -45.99
N LEU A 131 -24.22 -23.88 -45.44
CA LEU A 131 -23.39 -22.73 -45.10
C LEU A 131 -22.04 -23.07 -44.44
N PRO A 132 -21.01 -22.18 -44.53
CA PRO A 132 -19.75 -22.36 -43.82
C PRO A 132 -19.99 -22.21 -42.31
N SER A 133 -20.46 -23.27 -41.67
CA SER A 133 -20.24 -23.46 -40.24
C SER A 133 -18.81 -23.96 -40.11
N SER A 134 -17.96 -23.12 -39.55
CA SER A 134 -16.61 -23.46 -39.13
C SER A 134 -16.69 -24.54 -38.04
N VAL A 135 -16.89 -25.79 -38.45
CA VAL A 135 -16.82 -26.95 -37.56
C VAL A 135 -15.35 -27.08 -37.15
N MET A 136 -15.08 -26.74 -35.89
CA MET A 136 -13.78 -26.95 -35.26
C MET A 136 -13.44 -28.44 -35.34
N ARG A 137 -12.53 -28.83 -36.23
CA ARG A 137 -12.01 -30.21 -36.34
C ARG A 137 -10.66 -30.26 -35.66
N THR A 138 -10.48 -31.19 -34.72
CA THR A 138 -9.17 -31.46 -34.11
C THR A 138 -8.48 -32.57 -34.88
N ALA A 139 -7.20 -32.39 -35.20
CA ALA A 139 -6.34 -33.42 -35.80
C ALA A 139 -5.75 -34.38 -34.73
N SER A 140 -6.02 -34.12 -33.45
CA SER A 140 -5.43 -34.87 -32.34
C SER A 140 -6.26 -36.10 -31.95
N ALA A 141 -5.57 -37.21 -31.67
CA ALA A 141 -6.17 -38.46 -31.20
C ALA A 141 -6.72 -38.39 -29.75
N GLU A 142 -6.38 -37.35 -28.99
CA GLU A 142 -6.73 -37.23 -27.57
C GLU A 142 -7.93 -36.31 -27.29
N PHE A 143 -8.26 -35.42 -28.23
CA PHE A 143 -9.33 -34.43 -28.08
C PHE A 143 -10.49 -34.75 -29.03
N ALA A 144 -11.71 -34.39 -28.64
CA ALA A 144 -12.92 -34.47 -29.45
C ALA A 144 -13.75 -33.19 -29.27
N VAL A 145 -14.56 -32.83 -30.26
CA VAL A 145 -15.49 -31.69 -30.14
C VAL A 145 -16.88 -32.23 -29.91
N VAL A 146 -17.45 -31.95 -28.74
CA VAL A 146 -18.81 -32.34 -28.36
C VAL A 146 -19.61 -31.06 -28.16
N ASN A 147 -20.70 -30.90 -28.91
CA ASN A 147 -21.55 -29.69 -28.88
C ASN A 147 -20.77 -28.37 -29.05
N GLY A 148 -19.69 -28.38 -29.84
CA GLY A 148 -18.86 -27.19 -30.10
C GLY A 148 -17.79 -26.91 -29.04
N VAL A 149 -17.65 -27.74 -28.01
CA VAL A 149 -16.60 -27.62 -26.96
C VAL A 149 -15.54 -28.71 -27.16
N LEU A 150 -14.26 -28.33 -27.10
CA LEU A 150 -13.14 -29.26 -27.07
C LEU A 150 -13.09 -29.97 -25.71
N VAL A 151 -13.24 -31.29 -25.72
CA VAL A 151 -13.14 -32.16 -24.55
C VAL A 151 -12.02 -33.18 -24.76
N ASN A 152 -11.31 -33.53 -23.69
CA ASN A 152 -10.40 -34.67 -23.69
C ASN A 152 -11.25 -35.95 -23.68
N ARG A 153 -10.97 -36.91 -24.59
CA ARG A 153 -11.75 -38.15 -24.70
C ARG A 153 -11.74 -39.00 -23.43
N GLN A 154 -10.71 -38.89 -22.59
CA GLN A 154 -10.67 -39.57 -21.28
C GLN A 154 -11.75 -39.04 -20.32
N ALA A 155 -12.11 -37.75 -20.41
CA ALA A 155 -13.19 -37.17 -19.60
C ALA A 155 -14.59 -37.61 -20.11
N GLN A 156 -14.74 -37.85 -21.41
CA GLN A 156 -16.00 -38.31 -22.01
C GLN A 156 -16.34 -39.76 -21.61
N ALA A 157 -15.33 -40.63 -21.47
CA ALA A 157 -15.51 -42.00 -20.99
C ALA A 157 -16.05 -42.05 -19.54
N ASN A 158 -15.62 -41.12 -18.69
CA ASN A 158 -16.05 -41.07 -17.28
C ASN A 158 -17.46 -40.49 -17.10
N THR A 159 -17.93 -39.67 -18.05
CA THR A 159 -19.26 -39.02 -18.00
C THR A 159 -20.38 -39.88 -18.61
N THR A 160 -20.02 -40.85 -19.46
CA THR A 160 -20.99 -41.76 -20.10
C THR A 160 -21.43 -42.92 -19.18
N SER A 161 -20.69 -43.19 -18.11
CA SER A 161 -21.03 -44.24 -17.12
C SER A 161 -22.02 -43.78 -16.05
N SER A 162 -22.46 -42.51 -16.07
CA SER A 162 -23.29 -41.90 -15.02
C SER A 162 -24.46 -41.06 -15.53
N ALA A 163 -25.01 -41.38 -16.71
CA ALA A 163 -26.13 -40.62 -17.29
C ALA A 163 -27.27 -41.49 -17.84
N THR A 164 -27.48 -42.70 -17.29
CA THR A 164 -28.77 -43.38 -17.37
C THR A 164 -29.71 -42.82 -16.29
N ALA A 165 -30.05 -41.53 -16.39
CA ALA A 165 -31.10 -40.91 -15.59
C ALA A 165 -31.60 -39.61 -16.25
N THR A 166 -32.67 -39.76 -17.04
CA THR A 166 -33.84 -38.87 -17.07
C THR A 166 -33.69 -37.34 -17.09
N THR A 167 -34.15 -36.79 -18.23
CA THR A 167 -35.12 -35.68 -18.34
C THR A 167 -34.58 -34.25 -18.45
N ALA A 168 -35.11 -33.58 -19.46
CA ALA A 168 -34.79 -32.26 -19.98
C ALA A 168 -35.12 -31.10 -19.03
N SER A 169 -34.30 -30.03 -19.08
CA SER A 169 -34.76 -28.65 -18.95
C SER A 169 -33.71 -27.67 -19.48
N ASN A 170 -34.15 -26.87 -20.45
CA ASN A 170 -33.40 -25.86 -21.20
C ASN A 170 -33.75 -24.48 -20.64
N THR A 171 -32.85 -23.74 -19.96
CA THR A 171 -33.06 -22.29 -19.68
C THR A 171 -31.76 -21.51 -19.39
N THR A 172 -31.30 -20.80 -20.43
CA THR A 172 -30.85 -19.39 -20.48
C THR A 172 -29.99 -18.79 -19.36
N ALA A 173 -28.69 -18.60 -19.65
CA ALA A 173 -27.82 -17.66 -18.94
C ALA A 173 -27.94 -16.25 -19.56
N THR A 174 -28.56 -15.32 -18.83
CA THR A 174 -28.58 -13.90 -19.18
C THR A 174 -27.33 -13.20 -18.63
N THR A 175 -26.60 -12.57 -19.54
CA THR A 175 -25.52 -11.61 -19.34
C THR A 175 -25.97 -10.39 -18.51
N SER A 176 -25.24 -10.07 -17.44
CA SER A 176 -25.17 -8.71 -16.89
C SER A 176 -23.77 -8.45 -16.38
N ALA A 177 -22.95 -7.86 -17.25
CA ALA A 177 -21.63 -7.34 -16.90
C ALA A 177 -21.78 -5.88 -16.46
N LEU A 178 -21.40 -5.58 -15.22
CA LEU A 178 -20.96 -4.23 -14.83
C LEU A 178 -19.43 -4.21 -14.79
N PRO A 179 -18.77 -3.20 -15.39
CA PRO A 179 -17.31 -3.10 -15.40
C PRO A 179 -16.84 -2.37 -14.14
N SER A 180 -16.20 -3.09 -13.22
CA SER A 180 -15.14 -2.60 -12.31
C SER A 180 -14.95 -3.57 -11.14
N SER A 181 -14.34 -4.72 -11.43
CA SER A 181 -13.70 -5.46 -10.35
C SER A 181 -12.38 -5.99 -10.87
N VAL A 182 -11.40 -5.09 -10.95
CA VAL A 182 -10.02 -5.52 -10.75
C VAL A 182 -10.04 -6.21 -9.39
N MET A 183 -9.94 -7.54 -9.39
CA MET A 183 -9.64 -8.30 -8.19
C MET A 183 -8.25 -7.87 -7.74
N ARG A 184 -8.19 -6.78 -6.97
CA ARG A 184 -7.01 -6.49 -6.18
C ARG A 184 -7.02 -7.58 -5.12
N THR A 185 -6.11 -8.54 -5.24
CA THR A 185 -5.74 -9.31 -4.07
C THR A 185 -5.32 -8.28 -3.03
N ALA A 186 -6.07 -8.18 -1.94
CA ALA A 186 -5.64 -7.35 -0.82
C ALA A 186 -4.19 -7.73 -0.54
N SER A 187 -3.29 -6.75 -0.45
CA SER A 187 -1.91 -7.03 -0.11
C SER A 187 -1.96 -7.78 1.23
N TYR A 188 -1.61 -9.07 1.19
CA TYR A 188 -1.81 -9.96 2.32
C TYR A 188 -0.93 -9.47 3.47
N MET A 189 -1.57 -8.94 4.52
CA MET A 189 -0.89 -8.35 5.67
C MET A 189 -0.45 -9.39 6.71
N GLY A 190 -0.60 -10.68 6.40
CA GLY A 190 -0.45 -11.79 7.34
C GLY A 190 -1.78 -12.20 7.99
N THR A 191 -1.75 -13.31 8.73
CA THR A 191 -2.84 -13.72 9.63
C THR A 191 -2.64 -13.09 11.00
N PRO A 192 -3.67 -12.44 11.59
CA PRO A 192 -3.56 -11.94 12.95
C PRO A 192 -3.35 -13.12 13.91
N GLN A 193 -2.31 -13.05 14.74
CA GLN A 193 -2.02 -14.05 15.75
C GLN A 193 -2.16 -13.48 17.17
N PRO A 194 -2.81 -14.21 18.09
CA PRO A 194 -2.87 -13.79 19.48
C PRO A 194 -1.49 -13.84 20.11
N PHE A 195 -1.15 -12.84 20.93
CA PHE A 195 0.12 -12.81 21.64
C PHE A 195 0.01 -12.15 23.01
N THR A 196 0.99 -12.40 23.87
CA THR A 196 1.11 -11.83 25.21
C THR A 196 2.50 -11.24 25.42
N SER A 197 2.75 -10.58 26.57
CA SER A 197 4.08 -10.05 26.89
C SER A 197 5.19 -11.13 27.01
N ARG A 198 4.82 -12.43 26.96
CA ARG A 198 5.76 -13.58 26.98
C ARG A 198 6.52 -13.76 25.68
N VAL A 199 6.03 -13.23 24.56
CA VAL A 199 6.67 -13.40 23.25
C VAL A 199 8.05 -12.73 23.24
N ASP A 200 9.07 -13.42 22.73
CA ASP A 200 10.43 -12.88 22.73
C ASP A 200 10.50 -11.56 21.93
N VAL A 201 11.36 -10.64 22.37
CA VAL A 201 11.53 -9.33 21.73
C VAL A 201 11.92 -9.47 20.27
N ARG A 202 12.68 -10.52 19.92
CA ARG A 202 13.07 -10.81 18.53
C ARG A 202 11.88 -11.01 17.61
N ALA A 203 10.89 -11.77 18.07
CA ALA A 203 9.64 -11.98 17.35
C ALA A 203 8.79 -10.71 17.30
N LEU A 204 8.77 -9.95 18.39
CA LEU A 204 8.07 -8.67 18.47
C LEU A 204 8.64 -7.61 17.52
N MET A 205 9.90 -7.71 17.09
CA MET A 205 10.46 -6.80 16.06
C MET A 205 9.72 -6.93 14.72
N GLU A 206 9.10 -8.08 14.46
CA GLU A 206 8.33 -8.33 13.25
C GLU A 206 6.86 -7.87 13.35
N LEU A 207 6.44 -7.37 14.52
CA LEU A 207 5.10 -6.87 14.74
C LEU A 207 4.88 -5.58 13.96
N LYS A 208 3.98 -5.62 12.97
CA LYS A 208 3.65 -4.48 12.11
C LYS A 208 2.42 -3.72 12.57
N TYR A 209 1.38 -4.46 12.97
CA TYR A 209 0.15 -3.89 13.49
C TYR A 209 -0.23 -4.57 14.80
N LEU A 210 -0.57 -3.74 15.78
CA LEU A 210 -1.26 -4.15 16.97
C LEU A 210 -2.75 -4.05 16.69
N TYR A 211 -3.44 -5.18 16.79
CA TYR A 211 -4.88 -5.27 16.54
C TYR A 211 -5.57 -5.73 17.82
N ILE A 212 -6.45 -4.88 18.35
CA ILE A 212 -7.19 -5.16 19.57
C ILE A 212 -8.65 -5.30 19.21
N LYS A 213 -9.25 -6.42 19.61
CA LYS A 213 -10.64 -6.74 19.35
C LYS A 213 -11.41 -6.74 20.67
N GLY A 214 -12.39 -5.85 20.80
CA GLY A 214 -13.28 -5.77 21.96
C GLY A 214 -14.55 -6.61 21.77
N THR A 215 -15.50 -6.45 22.70
CA THR A 215 -16.81 -7.11 22.61
C THR A 215 -17.66 -6.52 21.47
N GLY A 216 -18.26 -7.38 20.65
CA GLY A 216 -19.15 -6.97 19.55
C GLY A 216 -18.37 -6.53 18.32
N SER A 217 -18.70 -5.35 17.78
CA SER A 217 -18.06 -4.78 16.58
C SER A 217 -16.97 -3.75 16.89
N VAL A 218 -16.41 -3.80 18.11
CA VAL A 218 -15.38 -2.86 18.58
C VAL A 218 -14.01 -3.40 18.21
N GLU A 219 -13.29 -2.69 17.34
CA GLU A 219 -11.99 -3.10 16.82
C GLU A 219 -11.08 -1.89 16.66
N LEU A 220 -9.80 -2.04 17.01
CA LEU A 220 -8.79 -1.01 16.84
C LEU A 220 -7.51 -1.61 16.27
N ALA A 221 -7.03 -1.04 15.17
CA ALA A 221 -5.76 -1.38 14.55
C ALA A 221 -4.80 -0.20 14.64
N LEU A 222 -3.61 -0.43 15.20
CA LEU A 222 -2.58 0.58 15.37
C LEU A 222 -1.29 0.13 14.67
N MET A 223 -0.69 1.03 13.90
CA MET A 223 0.61 0.76 13.27
C MET A 223 1.69 0.81 14.35
N VAL A 224 2.53 -0.21 14.39
CA VAL A 224 3.65 -0.33 15.33
C VAL A 224 4.89 0.27 14.68
N THR A 225 5.54 1.18 15.41
CA THR A 225 6.79 1.83 15.00
C THR A 225 7.99 1.29 15.76
N GLY A 226 7.77 0.64 16.91
CA GLY A 226 8.83 0.00 17.68
C GLY A 226 8.32 -0.79 18.86
N VAL A 227 9.17 -1.66 19.40
CA VAL A 227 8.90 -2.46 20.59
C VAL A 227 10.12 -2.44 21.51
N ALA A 228 9.87 -2.45 22.82
CA ALA A 228 10.92 -2.52 23.83
C ALA A 228 10.48 -3.42 24.98
N ARG A 229 11.38 -4.31 25.43
CA ARG A 229 11.18 -5.06 26.68
C ARG A 229 11.83 -4.29 27.82
N VAL A 230 11.04 -3.99 28.86
CA VAL A 230 11.48 -3.14 29.96
C VAL A 230 11.24 -3.88 31.28
N PRO A 231 12.27 -4.03 32.14
CA PRO A 231 12.08 -4.51 33.51
C PRO A 231 11.15 -3.57 34.28
N MET A 232 10.15 -4.13 34.97
CA MET A 232 9.21 -3.34 35.75
C MET A 232 8.81 -4.12 37.00
N GLU A 233 9.02 -3.50 38.17
CA GLU A 233 8.55 -4.07 39.43
C GLU A 233 7.02 -4.13 39.46
N GLY A 234 6.49 -5.24 39.92
CA GLY A 234 5.05 -5.50 39.95
C GLY A 234 4.46 -6.06 38.64
N SER A 235 5.26 -6.23 37.58
CA SER A 235 4.84 -7.00 36.40
C SER A 235 4.70 -8.49 36.74
N VAL A 236 3.72 -9.16 36.13
CA VAL A 236 3.49 -10.61 36.27
C VAL A 236 4.75 -11.42 35.96
N LEU A 237 5.56 -10.97 35.00
CA LEU A 237 6.77 -11.65 34.53
C LEU A 237 8.06 -10.89 34.90
N GLY A 238 7.97 -9.86 35.74
CA GLY A 238 9.07 -8.93 36.03
C GLY A 238 9.50 -8.04 34.85
N THR A 239 8.89 -8.23 33.67
CA THR A 239 9.15 -7.41 32.48
C THR A 239 7.85 -7.15 31.73
N VAL A 240 7.73 -5.94 31.18
CA VAL A 240 6.64 -5.53 30.30
C VAL A 240 7.15 -5.28 28.89
N VAL A 241 6.22 -5.34 27.93
CA VAL A 241 6.49 -4.96 26.54
C VAL A 241 5.89 -3.59 26.30
N ARG A 242 6.72 -2.61 25.96
CA ARG A 242 6.29 -1.29 25.48
C ARG A 242 6.25 -1.28 23.96
N ILE A 243 5.07 -1.09 23.40
CA ILE A 243 4.81 -1.02 21.97
C ILE A 243 4.60 0.45 21.63
N LEU A 244 5.47 1.00 20.80
CA LEU A 244 5.33 2.34 20.26
C LEU A 244 4.43 2.25 19.02
N THR A 245 3.33 2.99 19.03
CA THR A 245 2.35 2.99 17.96
C THR A 245 2.08 4.39 17.44
N SER A 246 1.36 4.49 16.32
CA SER A 246 0.88 5.77 15.79
C SER A 246 -0.01 6.56 16.75
N ALA A 247 -0.65 5.90 17.73
CA ALA A 247 -1.50 6.54 18.76
C ALA A 247 -0.76 6.83 20.08
N GLY A 248 0.52 6.43 20.19
CA GLY A 248 1.31 6.55 21.41
C GLY A 248 1.85 5.21 21.91
N THR A 249 2.30 5.19 23.16
CA THR A 249 2.91 3.99 23.76
C THR A 249 1.88 3.15 24.51
N ILE A 250 1.81 1.88 24.14
CA ILE A 250 1.00 0.86 24.80
C ILE A 250 1.94 -0.06 25.57
N THR A 251 1.67 -0.27 26.84
CA THR A 251 2.41 -1.20 27.70
C THR A 251 1.58 -2.46 27.89
N LEU A 252 2.15 -3.60 27.55
CA LEU A 252 1.54 -4.91 27.69
C LEU A 252 2.23 -5.67 28.83
N ASP A 253 1.44 -6.06 29.83
CA ASP A 253 1.87 -6.95 30.91
C ASP A 253 1.00 -8.21 30.91
N ASP A 254 1.58 -9.32 30.50
CA ASP A 254 0.91 -10.54 30.07
C ASP A 254 -0.19 -10.25 29.04
N THR A 255 -1.45 -10.19 29.48
CA THR A 255 -2.65 -9.89 28.66
C THR A 255 -3.26 -8.52 29.00
N VAL A 256 -2.71 -7.80 29.98
CA VAL A 256 -3.22 -6.51 30.45
C VAL A 256 -2.65 -5.39 29.59
N VAL A 257 -3.56 -4.61 28.98
CA VAL A 257 -3.21 -3.45 28.15
C VAL A 257 -3.27 -2.18 28.99
N MET A 258 -2.12 -1.53 29.12
CA MET A 258 -1.95 -0.25 29.79
C MET A 258 -1.49 0.81 28.78
N PHE A 259 -1.84 2.07 29.01
CA PHE A 259 -1.48 3.17 28.13
C PHE A 259 -1.46 4.50 28.87
N SER A 260 -0.88 5.51 28.21
CA SER A 260 -0.92 6.89 28.70
C SER A 260 -2.34 7.46 28.63
N THR A 261 -2.65 8.46 29.46
CA THR A 261 -3.96 9.12 29.46
C THR A 261 -4.31 9.74 28.11
N ASP A 262 -3.30 10.14 27.34
CA ASP A 262 -3.48 10.82 26.05
C ASP A 262 -3.89 9.83 24.96
N THR A 263 -3.50 8.55 25.08
CA THR A 263 -3.91 7.47 24.18
C THR A 263 -5.33 6.97 24.49
N ALA A 264 -5.89 7.33 25.66
CA ALA A 264 -7.18 6.82 26.11
C ALA A 264 -8.37 7.28 25.26
N ASP A 265 -8.28 8.46 24.63
CA ASP A 265 -9.33 8.98 23.75
C ASP A 265 -9.52 8.07 22.55
N VAL A 266 -8.43 7.58 21.94
CA VAL A 266 -8.47 6.66 20.79
C VAL A 266 -9.22 5.36 21.11
N PHE A 267 -9.00 4.81 22.31
CA PHE A 267 -9.71 3.61 22.76
C PHE A 267 -11.18 3.89 23.07
N ALA A 268 -11.49 5.01 23.72
CA ALA A 268 -12.86 5.39 24.06
C ALA A 268 -13.69 5.69 22.80
N GLU A 269 -13.12 6.40 21.82
CA GLU A 269 -13.75 6.68 20.53
C GLU A 269 -13.98 5.41 19.70
N ALA A 270 -13.05 4.45 19.77
CA ALA A 270 -13.24 3.14 19.15
C ALA A 270 -14.31 2.28 19.85
N GLY A 271 -14.81 2.70 21.02
CA GLY A 271 -15.86 2.02 21.78
C GLY A 271 -15.37 1.08 22.89
N PHE A 272 -14.07 1.11 23.21
CA PHE A 272 -13.54 0.36 24.35
C PHE A 272 -13.89 1.02 25.68
N LYS A 273 -14.13 0.20 26.70
CA LYS A 273 -14.28 0.67 28.07
C LYS A 273 -12.90 0.91 28.65
N VAL A 274 -12.66 2.13 29.12
CA VAL A 274 -11.40 2.52 29.75
C VAL A 274 -11.63 2.75 31.25
N SER A 275 -10.63 2.42 32.06
CA SER A 275 -10.65 2.68 33.51
C SER A 275 -10.85 4.15 33.84
N ARG A 276 -11.33 4.44 35.07
CA ARG A 276 -11.54 5.81 35.57
C ARG A 276 -10.27 6.65 35.53
N ASN A 277 -9.11 6.03 35.76
CA ASN A 277 -7.81 6.69 35.69
C ASN A 277 -7.27 6.83 34.25
N ARG A 278 -8.05 6.39 33.24
CA ARG A 278 -7.75 6.46 31.81
C ARG A 278 -6.44 5.79 31.37
N ARG A 279 -5.99 4.76 32.10
CA ARG A 279 -4.68 4.13 31.86
C ARG A 279 -4.72 2.64 31.55
N VAL A 280 -5.90 2.03 31.62
CA VAL A 280 -6.08 0.59 31.49
C VAL A 280 -7.38 0.30 30.75
N LEU A 281 -7.34 -0.70 29.89
CA LEU A 281 -8.47 -1.21 29.14
C LEU A 281 -9.32 -2.14 30.03
N LEU A 282 -10.64 -2.00 30.02
CA LEU A 282 -11.56 -2.78 30.84
C LEU A 282 -12.42 -3.72 29.99
N GLY A 283 -12.82 -4.84 30.59
CA GLY A 283 -13.68 -5.83 29.96
C GLY A 283 -12.90 -6.88 29.18
N PHE A 284 -13.63 -7.61 28.31
CA PHE A 284 -13.04 -8.65 27.47
C PHE A 284 -12.52 -8.03 26.17
N TYR A 285 -11.27 -8.34 25.86
CA TYR A 285 -10.63 -7.98 24.61
C TYR A 285 -9.56 -9.01 24.25
N ASP A 286 -9.33 -9.19 22.96
CA ASP A 286 -8.26 -10.02 22.42
C ASP A 286 -7.15 -9.12 21.88
N ILE A 287 -5.90 -9.52 22.12
CA ILE A 287 -4.71 -8.85 21.60
C ILE A 287 -4.14 -9.71 20.49
N LEU A 288 -4.12 -9.15 19.28
CA LEU A 288 -3.62 -9.81 18.09
C LEU A 288 -2.52 -8.97 17.43
N GLY A 289 -1.57 -9.65 16.81
CA GLY A 289 -0.46 -9.05 16.10
C GLY A 289 -0.42 -9.52 14.65
N PHE A 290 -0.15 -8.60 13.74
CA PHE A 290 0.23 -8.94 12.37
C PHE A 290 1.76 -8.92 12.27
N PHE A 291 2.34 -10.10 12.08
CA PHE A 291 3.79 -10.29 11.97
C PHE A 291 4.20 -10.51 10.52
N ASN A 292 5.37 -10.00 10.11
CA ASN A 292 5.89 -10.23 8.75
C ASN A 292 6.22 -11.71 8.49
N PHE A 293 6.73 -12.42 9.51
CA PHE A 293 7.08 -13.83 9.41
C PHE A 293 6.26 -14.66 10.39
N ILE A 294 5.77 -15.81 9.91
CA ILE A 294 5.06 -16.79 10.73
C ILE A 294 6.11 -17.72 11.34
N GLU A 295 6.67 -17.38 12.50
CA GLU A 295 7.16 -18.43 13.39
C GLU A 295 5.97 -18.94 14.18
N VAL A 296 5.54 -20.18 13.87
CA VAL A 296 4.54 -20.88 14.68
C VAL A 296 5.18 -21.15 16.03
N TRP A 297 4.90 -20.29 17.01
CA TRP A 297 5.31 -20.50 18.39
C TRP A 297 4.57 -21.72 18.94
N TYR A 298 5.22 -22.88 18.89
CA TYR A 298 4.73 -24.10 19.49
C TYR A 298 4.67 -23.90 21.01
N ARG A 299 3.47 -23.98 21.59
CA ARG A 299 3.32 -24.09 23.06
C ARG A 299 3.90 -25.44 23.50
N PRO A 300 4.78 -25.51 24.52
CA PRO A 300 4.78 -26.67 25.41
C PRO A 300 3.49 -26.72 26.23
#